data_AF-A0A378X0I0-F1
#
_entry.id   AF-A0A378X0I0-F1
#
_cell.length_a   1.000
_cell.length_b   1.000
_cell.length_c   1.000
_cell.angle_alpha   90.00
_cell.angle_beta   90.00
_cell.angle_gamma   90.00
#
_symmetry.space_group_name_H-M   'P 1'
#
loop_
_entity.id
_entity.type
_entity.pdbx_description
1 polymer ?
#
loop_
_entity_poly.entity_id
_entity_poly.type
_entity_poly.pdbx_seq_one_letter_code
_entity_poly.pdbx_strand_id
1 'polypeptide(L)'
;MVWDAWGIASAHAPLPDRIRTLVAQVFGVSGEPVTRRDEGDVPLRESGLTATHRAGLSAVVGADNVSADHRDRLLHAGGKSTPDLLRRRAEAPQDAPDAVVFPADHDQVLAVLAYCADQSIAVVPFGGGTSVVGGVDPARAASPP
;
A
#
# COMPACT_ATOMS: atom_id res chain seq x y z
N MET A 1 -4.72 -8.79 6.07
CA MET A 1 -3.34 -8.49 6.55
C MET A 1 -3.38 -7.20 7.36
N VAL A 2 -2.50 -7.00 8.33
CA VAL A 2 -2.40 -5.70 9.04
C VAL A 2 -1.71 -4.69 8.12
N TRP A 3 -2.22 -3.47 8.03
CA TRP A 3 -1.71 -2.48 7.07
C TRP A 3 -0.30 -1.99 7.44
N ASP A 4 -0.01 -1.70 8.71
CA ASP A 4 1.22 -1.07 9.23
C ASP A 4 2.26 -2.04 9.80
N ALA A 5 2.08 -3.35 9.63
CA ALA A 5 2.90 -4.39 10.25
C ALA A 5 2.89 -5.70 9.45
N TRP A 6 3.64 -6.69 9.93
CA TRP A 6 3.64 -8.02 9.34
C TRP A 6 2.49 -8.91 9.79
N GLY A 7 2.03 -9.79 8.89
CA GLY A 7 1.08 -10.87 9.21
C GLY A 7 -0.38 -10.43 9.37
N ILE A 8 -1.09 -11.17 10.23
CA ILE A 8 -2.51 -10.95 10.53
C ILE A 8 -2.69 -10.52 11.99
N ALA A 9 -3.73 -9.73 12.27
CA ALA A 9 -3.94 -9.15 13.59
C ALA A 9 -4.09 -10.20 14.70
N SER A 10 -4.73 -11.34 14.39
CA SER A 10 -4.92 -12.44 15.33
C SER A 10 -3.62 -13.16 15.73
N ALA A 11 -2.54 -12.98 14.98
CA ALA A 11 -1.23 -13.56 15.29
C ALA A 11 -0.32 -12.58 16.07
N HIS A 12 -0.76 -11.35 16.33
CA HIS A 12 0.02 -10.36 17.07
C HIS A 12 -0.10 -10.61 18.57
N ALA A 13 1.03 -10.60 19.26
CA ALA A 13 1.10 -10.70 20.71
C ALA A 13 1.93 -9.54 21.28
N PRO A 14 1.58 -9.01 22.46
CA PRO A 14 2.44 -8.07 23.15
C PRO A 14 3.77 -8.73 23.53
N LEU A 15 4.83 -7.94 23.63
CA LEU A 15 6.12 -8.42 24.12
C LEU A 15 5.97 -8.89 25.58
N PRO A 16 6.48 -10.08 25.95
CA PRO A 16 6.56 -10.49 27.34
C PRO A 16 7.40 -9.52 28.18
N ASP A 17 7.07 -9.33 29.46
CA ASP A 17 7.71 -8.32 30.31
C ASP A 17 9.23 -8.49 30.43
N ARG A 18 9.72 -9.74 30.50
CA ARG A 18 11.15 -10.02 30.50
C ARG A 18 11.86 -9.45 29.26
N ILE A 19 11.21 -9.51 28.10
CA ILE A 19 11.77 -8.99 26.84
C ILE A 19 11.70 -7.47 26.82
N ARG A 20 10.62 -6.86 27.35
CA ARG A 20 10.52 -5.40 27.51
C ARG A 20 11.64 -4.83 28.39
N THR A 21 11.91 -5.46 29.53
CA THR A 21 13.01 -5.06 30.42
C THR A 21 14.36 -5.14 29.72
N LEU A 22 14.60 -6.21 28.96
CA LEU A 22 15.84 -6.37 28.20
C LEU A 22 16.01 -5.26 27.15
N VAL A 23 14.96 -4.94 26.39
CA VAL A 23 14.98 -3.87 25.38
C VAL A 23 15.27 -2.52 26.03
N ALA A 24 14.63 -2.22 27.17
CA ALA A 24 14.85 -0.97 27.90
C ALA A 24 16.30 -0.85 28.40
N GLN A 25 16.86 -1.93 28.95
CA GLN A 25 18.24 -1.95 29.46
C GLN A 25 19.29 -1.82 28.34
N VAL A 26 19.09 -2.49 27.20
CA VAL A 26 20.06 -2.53 26.10
C VAL A 26 20.04 -1.26 25.27
N PHE A 27 18.85 -0.73 24.97
CA PHE A 27 18.68 0.40 24.04
C PHE A 27 18.36 1.72 24.73
N GLY A 28 18.13 1.73 26.05
CA GLY A 28 17.79 2.95 26.81
C GLY A 28 16.44 3.57 26.43
N VAL A 29 15.54 2.79 25.82
CA VAL A 29 14.19 3.21 25.42
C VAL A 29 13.16 2.88 26.49
N SER A 30 12.02 3.57 26.51
CA SER A 30 10.96 3.32 27.50
C SER A 30 10.38 1.90 27.44
N GLY A 31 10.35 1.30 26.24
CA GLY A 31 9.71 0.00 26.00
C GLY A 31 8.18 0.04 26.04
N GLU A 32 7.59 1.22 26.23
CA GLU A 32 6.15 1.42 26.24
C GLU A 32 5.54 1.28 24.84
N PRO A 33 4.41 0.58 24.68
CA PRO A 33 3.73 0.48 23.40
C PRO A 33 3.29 1.85 22.88
N VAL A 34 3.51 2.10 21.59
CA VAL A 34 3.01 3.28 20.91
C VAL A 34 1.61 3.00 20.35
N THR A 35 0.68 3.93 20.53
CA THR A 35 -0.67 3.86 19.94
C THR A 35 -0.59 3.73 18.42
N ARG A 36 -1.30 2.75 17.86
CA ARG A 36 -1.41 2.58 16.41
C ARG A 36 -2.50 3.50 15.86
N ARG A 37 -2.25 4.11 14.70
CA ARG A 37 -3.25 4.86 13.95
C ARG A 37 -4.28 3.90 13.33
N ASP A 38 -5.54 4.30 13.30
CA ASP A 38 -6.57 3.59 12.54
C ASP A 38 -6.28 3.69 11.03
N GLU A 39 -6.59 2.64 10.26
CA GLU A 39 -6.31 2.65 8.82
C GLU A 39 -7.13 3.72 8.07
N GLY A 40 -8.34 4.04 8.55
CA GLY A 40 -9.20 5.06 7.94
C GLY A 40 -8.66 6.47 8.08
N ASP A 41 -7.83 6.72 9.11
CA ASP A 41 -7.26 8.04 9.41
C ASP A 41 -5.92 8.29 8.71
N VAL A 42 -5.43 7.33 7.92
CA VAL A 42 -4.12 7.43 7.27
C VAL A 42 -4.19 8.39 6.09
N PRO A 43 -3.54 9.56 6.11
CA PRO A 43 -3.63 10.48 4.97
C PRO A 43 -2.94 9.83 3.76
N LEU A 44 -3.71 9.59 2.69
CA LEU A 44 -3.17 9.19 1.40
C LEU A 44 -3.09 10.41 0.48
N ARG A 45 -2.07 10.45 -0.36
CA ARG A 45 -2.05 11.41 -1.46
C ARG A 45 -3.27 11.19 -2.36
N GLU A 46 -3.87 12.27 -2.84
CA GLU A 46 -5.04 12.19 -3.73
C GLU A 46 -4.76 11.39 -5.00
N SER A 47 -5.80 10.73 -5.51
CA SER A 47 -5.72 9.99 -6.77
C SER A 47 -5.65 10.97 -7.95
N GLY A 48 -4.67 10.78 -8.82
CA GLY A 48 -4.57 11.47 -10.10
C GLY A 48 -5.33 10.78 -11.24
N LEU A 49 -5.97 9.64 -11.01
CA LEU A 49 -6.68 8.91 -12.05
C LEU A 49 -8.01 9.62 -12.39
N THR A 50 -8.17 9.97 -13.66
CA THR A 50 -9.38 10.66 -14.12
C THR A 50 -10.59 9.72 -14.16
N ALA A 51 -11.79 10.29 -14.12
CA ALA A 51 -13.03 9.51 -14.29
C ALA A 51 -13.08 8.76 -15.63
N THR A 52 -12.55 9.37 -16.70
CA THR A 52 -12.42 8.74 -18.02
C THR A 52 -11.52 7.51 -17.98
N HIS A 53 -10.37 7.60 -17.31
CA HIS A 53 -9.46 6.47 -17.18
C HIS A 53 -10.03 5.36 -16.31
N ARG A 54 -10.71 5.72 -15.22
CA ARG A 54 -11.43 4.76 -14.38
C ARG A 54 -12.50 4.01 -15.18
N ALA A 55 -13.29 4.72 -15.97
CA ALA A 55 -14.32 4.11 -16.81
C ALA A 55 -13.73 3.20 -17.89
N GLY A 56 -12.60 3.59 -18.50
CA GLY A 56 -11.89 2.75 -19.47
C GLY A 56 -11.39 1.44 -18.87
N LEU A 57 -10.76 1.49 -17.68
CA LEU A 57 -10.35 0.29 -16.96
C LEU A 57 -11.56 -0.58 -16.57
N SER A 58 -12.65 0.03 -16.09
CA SER A 58 -13.88 -0.68 -15.76
C SER A 58 -14.54 -1.34 -16.97
N ALA A 59 -14.39 -0.79 -18.18
CA ALA A 59 -14.88 -1.43 -19.40
C ALA A 59 -14.06 -2.68 -19.77
N VAL A 60 -12.78 -2.75 -19.36
CA VAL A 60 -11.90 -3.90 -19.61
C VAL A 60 -12.17 -5.03 -18.61
N VAL A 61 -12.21 -4.72 -17.31
CA VAL A 61 -12.27 -5.74 -16.24
C VAL A 61 -13.62 -5.85 -15.55
N GLY A 62 -14.57 -4.96 -15.83
CA GLY A 62 -15.81 -4.79 -15.07
C GLY A 62 -15.67 -3.75 -13.94
N ALA A 63 -16.78 -3.09 -13.60
CA ALA A 63 -16.78 -2.00 -12.61
C ALA A 63 -16.35 -2.46 -11.20
N ASP A 64 -16.72 -3.68 -10.81
CA ASP A 64 -16.40 -4.25 -9.50
C ASP A 64 -14.91 -4.62 -9.35
N ASN A 65 -14.17 -4.67 -10.45
CA ASN A 65 -12.75 -5.02 -10.48
C ASN A 65 -11.82 -3.80 -10.56
N VAL A 66 -12.35 -2.58 -10.32
CA VAL A 66 -11.57 -1.34 -10.23
C VAL A 66 -11.93 -0.60 -8.95
N SER A 67 -10.98 -0.56 -8.00
CA SER A 67 -11.14 0.15 -6.74
C SER A 67 -10.30 1.42 -6.70
N ALA A 68 -10.90 2.54 -6.29
CA ALA A 68 -10.19 3.76 -5.95
C ALA A 68 -10.34 4.07 -4.44
N ASP A 69 -10.81 3.08 -3.68
CA ASP A 69 -11.17 3.24 -2.29
C ASP A 69 -9.92 3.34 -1.43
N HIS A 70 -10.03 4.11 -0.35
CA HIS A 70 -8.93 4.40 0.56
C HIS A 70 -8.21 3.15 1.05
N ARG A 71 -8.99 2.16 1.52
CA ARG A 71 -8.49 0.90 2.06
C ARG A 71 -7.64 0.15 1.04
N ASP A 72 -8.15 -0.05 -0.17
CA ASP A 72 -7.44 -0.81 -1.19
C ASP A 72 -6.17 -0.08 -1.61
N ARG A 73 -6.25 1.24 -1.79
CA ARG A 73 -5.07 2.07 -2.10
C ARG A 73 -4.01 1.98 -0.98
N LEU A 74 -4.41 2.04 0.28
CA LEU A 74 -3.50 1.92 1.44
C LEU A 74 -2.83 0.53 1.52
N LEU A 75 -3.58 -0.53 1.26
CA LEU A 75 -3.06 -1.90 1.30
C LEU A 75 -2.06 -2.18 0.18
N HIS A 76 -2.14 -1.43 -0.93
CA HIS A 76 -1.24 -1.52 -2.08
C HIS A 76 -0.21 -0.37 -2.13
N ALA A 77 -0.08 0.41 -1.05
CA ALA A 77 0.87 1.53 -0.92
C ALA A 77 2.29 1.05 -0.54
N GLY A 78 2.87 0.20 -1.38
CA GLY A 78 4.25 -0.28 -1.23
C GLY A 78 4.41 -1.56 -0.40
N GLY A 79 5.68 -1.88 -0.15
CA GLY A 79 6.09 -3.12 0.50
C GLY A 79 6.01 -3.10 2.02
N LYS A 80 6.91 -3.89 2.61
CA LYS A 80 7.03 -4.20 4.04
C LYS A 80 8.49 -4.19 4.48
N SER A 81 9.33 -3.44 3.76
CA SER A 81 10.67 -3.09 4.22
C SER A 81 10.62 -2.23 5.48
N THR A 82 11.73 -2.09 6.19
CA THR A 82 11.79 -1.15 7.33
C THR A 82 11.42 0.28 6.94
N PRO A 83 11.92 0.86 5.82
CA PRO A 83 11.43 2.15 5.32
C PRO A 83 9.92 2.20 5.09
N ASP A 84 9.31 1.16 4.51
CA ASP A 84 7.86 1.14 4.28
C ASP A 84 7.07 1.17 5.58
N LEU A 85 7.48 0.37 6.57
CA LEU A 85 6.81 0.31 7.87
C LEU A 85 6.99 1.62 8.66
N LEU A 86 8.11 2.31 8.50
CA LEU A 86 8.32 3.63 9.09
C LEU A 86 7.46 4.69 8.40
N ARG A 87 7.37 4.67 7.06
CA ARG A 87 6.52 5.59 6.27
C ARG A 87 5.05 5.44 6.65
N ARG A 88 4.60 4.21 6.88
CA ARG A 88 3.23 3.92 7.34
C ARG A 88 2.91 4.56 8.70
N ARG A 89 3.92 4.78 9.55
CA ARG A 89 3.77 5.41 10.87
C ARG A 89 3.93 6.94 10.84
N ALA A 90 4.37 7.51 9.72
CA ALA A 90 4.58 8.94 9.59
C ALA A 90 3.25 9.71 9.56
N GLU A 91 3.29 10.99 9.93
CA GLU A 91 2.13 11.89 9.86
C GLU A 91 1.88 12.47 8.47
N ALA A 92 2.92 12.54 7.64
CA ALA A 92 2.82 13.04 6.28
C ALA A 92 1.92 12.14 5.41
N PRO A 93 1.23 12.71 4.40
CA PRO A 93 0.49 11.93 3.42
C PRO A 93 1.37 10.88 2.74
N GLN A 94 0.82 9.69 2.59
CA GLN A 94 1.49 8.53 2.02
C GLN A 94 1.27 8.48 0.52
N ASP A 95 2.31 8.14 -0.23
CA ASP A 95 2.11 7.73 -1.62
C ASP A 95 1.36 6.41 -1.68
N ALA A 96 0.35 6.36 -2.55
CA ALA A 96 -0.50 5.21 -2.81
C ALA A 96 -0.80 5.15 -4.31
N PRO A 97 -1.09 3.96 -4.87
CA PRO A 97 -1.60 3.86 -6.23
C PRO A 97 -2.88 4.70 -6.39
N ASP A 98 -3.12 5.19 -7.61
CA ASP A 98 -4.30 6.00 -7.90
C ASP A 98 -5.59 5.15 -7.97
N ALA A 99 -5.47 3.89 -8.36
CA ALA A 99 -6.48 2.84 -8.28
C ALA A 99 -5.83 1.46 -8.21
N VAL A 100 -6.60 0.46 -7.80
CA VAL A 100 -6.24 -0.96 -7.81
C VAL A 100 -7.17 -1.68 -8.78
N VAL A 101 -6.60 -2.49 -9.67
CA VAL A 101 -7.33 -3.25 -10.68
C VAL A 101 -7.17 -4.74 -10.39
N PHE A 102 -8.26 -5.50 -10.46
CA PHE A 102 -8.30 -6.94 -10.17
C PHE A 102 -8.70 -7.75 -11.42
N PRO A 103 -7.79 -7.94 -12.40
CA PRO A 103 -8.08 -8.80 -13.55
C PRO A 103 -8.38 -10.24 -13.12
N ALA A 104 -9.41 -10.84 -13.72
CA ALA A 104 -9.84 -12.20 -13.39
C ALA A 104 -9.03 -13.30 -14.09
N ASP A 105 -8.41 -12.98 -15.23
CA ASP A 105 -7.71 -13.93 -16.08
C ASP A 105 -6.56 -13.26 -16.87
N HIS A 106 -5.85 -14.09 -17.64
CA HIS A 106 -4.72 -13.65 -18.45
C HIS A 106 -5.09 -12.62 -19.51
N ASP A 107 -6.24 -12.79 -20.16
CA ASP A 107 -6.67 -11.92 -21.26
C ASP A 107 -7.00 -10.52 -20.73
N GLN A 108 -7.63 -10.44 -19.56
CA GLN A 108 -7.84 -9.18 -18.86
C GLN A 108 -6.53 -8.51 -18.43
N VAL A 109 -5.53 -9.27 -17.97
CA VAL A 109 -4.20 -8.70 -17.68
C VAL A 109 -3.61 -8.07 -18.93
N LEU A 110 -3.62 -8.77 -20.07
CA LEU A 110 -3.11 -8.22 -21.34
C LEU A 110 -3.88 -6.96 -21.76
N ALA A 111 -5.21 -6.97 -21.66
CA ALA A 111 -6.04 -5.84 -22.03
C ALA A 111 -5.83 -4.61 -21.13
N VAL A 112 -5.65 -4.81 -19.82
CA VAL A 112 -5.30 -3.72 -18.88
C VAL A 112 -3.95 -3.12 -19.23
N LEU A 113 -2.94 -3.96 -19.49
CA LEU A 113 -1.61 -3.47 -19.86
C LEU A 113 -1.63 -2.70 -21.18
N ALA A 114 -2.37 -3.18 -22.18
CA ALA A 114 -2.55 -2.47 -23.45
C ALA A 114 -3.24 -1.12 -23.25
N TYR A 115 -4.36 -1.08 -22.51
CA TYR A 115 -5.06 0.18 -22.20
C TYR A 115 -4.14 1.17 -21.47
N CYS A 116 -3.41 0.73 -20.45
CA CYS A 116 -2.51 1.59 -19.69
C CYS A 116 -1.35 2.09 -20.55
N ALA A 117 -0.81 1.28 -21.45
CA ALA A 117 0.22 1.71 -22.39
C ALA A 117 -0.29 2.82 -23.32
N ASP A 118 -1.48 2.65 -23.91
CA ASP A 118 -2.09 3.65 -24.80
C ASP A 118 -2.41 4.97 -24.08
N GLN A 119 -2.78 4.89 -22.80
CA GLN A 119 -3.14 6.06 -21.99
C GLN A 119 -1.96 6.63 -21.17
N SER A 120 -0.75 6.09 -21.32
CA SER A 120 0.43 6.48 -20.52
C SER A 120 0.21 6.40 -19.01
N ILE A 121 -0.47 5.35 -18.55
CA ILE A 121 -0.72 5.06 -17.14
C ILE A 121 0.34 4.06 -16.64
N ALA A 122 1.04 4.41 -15.56
CA ALA A 122 2.01 3.51 -14.94
C ALA A 122 1.31 2.33 -14.25
N VAL A 123 1.87 1.13 -14.39
CA VAL A 123 1.35 -0.10 -13.77
C VAL A 123 2.41 -0.71 -12.88
N VAL A 124 2.03 -1.06 -11.64
CA VAL A 124 2.85 -1.79 -10.68
C VAL A 124 2.16 -3.12 -10.37
N PRO A 125 2.68 -4.26 -10.84
CA PRO A 125 2.14 -5.56 -10.48
C PRO A 125 2.27 -5.80 -8.97
N PHE A 126 1.19 -6.24 -8.34
CA PHE A 126 1.14 -6.42 -6.89
C PHE A 126 0.56 -7.79 -6.54
N GLY A 127 1.32 -8.57 -5.75
CA GLY A 127 0.90 -9.87 -5.22
C GLY A 127 0.53 -9.78 -3.74
N GLY A 128 1.25 -10.52 -2.89
CA GLY A 128 1.02 -10.49 -1.44
C GLY A 128 1.51 -9.22 -0.71
N GLY A 129 2.07 -8.25 -1.43
CA GLY A 129 2.61 -7.01 -0.84
C GLY A 129 3.83 -7.23 0.05
N THR A 130 4.55 -8.35 -0.13
CA THR A 130 5.59 -8.75 0.81
C THR A 130 7.01 -8.26 0.48
N SER A 131 7.16 -7.46 -0.57
CA SER A 131 8.45 -6.94 -1.00
C SER A 131 9.14 -6.14 0.12
N VAL A 132 10.46 -6.31 0.25
CA VAL A 132 11.28 -5.57 1.21
C VAL A 132 12.33 -4.69 0.53
N VAL A 133 12.18 -4.46 -0.77
CA VAL A 133 13.16 -3.73 -1.60
C VAL A 133 12.54 -2.53 -2.33
N GLY A 134 11.32 -2.12 -1.97
CA GLY A 134 10.59 -1.02 -2.62
C GLY A 134 10.08 -1.33 -4.04
N GLY A 135 10.23 -2.57 -4.53
CA GLY A 135 9.86 -2.94 -5.91
C GLY A 135 8.36 -2.92 -6.23
N VAL A 136 7.51 -2.63 -5.24
CA VAL A 136 6.05 -2.46 -5.39
C VAL A 136 5.59 -1.07 -4.93
N ASP A 137 6.53 -0.15 -4.72
CA ASP A 137 6.21 1.20 -4.30
C ASP A 137 5.52 1.95 -5.46
N PRO A 138 4.45 2.70 -5.19
CA PRO A 138 3.80 3.54 -6.19
C PRO A 138 4.72 4.73 -6.50
N ALA A 139 5.65 4.54 -7.43
CA ALA A 139 6.54 5.58 -7.88
C ALA A 139 5.76 6.60 -8.73
N ARG A 140 5.68 7.84 -8.25
CA ARG A 140 5.28 8.95 -9.10
C ARG A 140 6.54 9.47 -9.77
N ALA A 141 6.54 9.56 -11.10
CA ALA A 141 7.54 10.36 -11.77
C ALA A 141 7.50 11.77 -11.14
N ALA A 142 8.65 12.30 -10.74
CA ALA A 142 8.73 13.73 -10.50
C ALA A 142 8.21 14.39 -11.78
N SER A 143 7.25 15.32 -11.67
CA SER A 143 6.87 16.14 -12.81
C SER A 143 8.18 16.67 -13.41
N PRO A 144 8.45 16.44 -14.71
CA PRO A 144 9.60 17.10 -15.31
C PRO A 144 9.42 18.62 -15.10
N PRO A 145 10.52 19.36 -14.87
CA PRO A 145 10.46 20.80 -14.71
C PRO A 145 9.82 21.48 -15.92
#